data_AF-E9HJP9-F1
#
_entry.id   AF-E9HJP9-F1
#
_cell.length_a   1.000
_cell.length_b   1.000
_cell.length_c   1.000
_cell.angle_alpha   90.00
_cell.angle_beta   90.00
_cell.angle_gamma   90.00
#
_symmetry.space_group_name_H-M   'P 1'
#
loop_
_entity.id
_entity.type
_entity.pdbx_description
1 polymer ?
#
loop_
_entity_poly.entity_id
_entity_poly.type
_entity_poly.pdbx_seq_one_letter_code
_entity_poly.pdbx_strand_id
1 'polypeptide(L)'
;MTKDRLAALKAAQSEDDDTGPDDVAVTVEAQDGYMEAFFAEVNEIRENIDKIQANVEEVKKKHSAILSAPQTDEKVKQELEDLMADIKKTANKVRSKLKVIEQNIEHEEQTNKSSADLRIRKTQHSTLSRKFVEVMTEYNRTQTDYRERCKGRIQRQLEITGRTTTNEELEEMLEQGNPAVFTQGIIMETQQARQTLADIEARHADIMKLENSIRELHDMFMDMAMLVENQGEMIDRIEYNVEHAVDYVQTATQDTKKALKYQSKARRKKIFIIICVSVTLVIVLAIIIGFTVP
;
A
#
# COMPACT_ATOMS: atom_id res chain seq x y z
N MET A 1 27.71 1.18 -12.71
CA MET A 1 28.49 1.66 -11.54
C MET A 1 28.47 3.17 -11.54
N THR A 2 27.58 3.76 -10.75
CA THR A 2 27.60 5.19 -10.44
C THR A 2 28.88 5.46 -9.64
N LYS A 3 29.83 6.19 -10.25
CA LYS A 3 31.10 6.52 -9.59
C LYS A 3 30.79 7.44 -8.40
N ASP A 4 31.18 7.01 -7.20
CA ASP A 4 31.12 7.84 -6.01
C ASP A 4 31.98 9.08 -6.21
N ARG A 5 31.34 10.26 -6.25
CA ARG A 5 31.99 11.56 -6.41
C ARG A 5 31.98 12.37 -5.11
N LEU A 6 31.57 11.77 -3.99
CA LEU A 6 31.51 12.44 -2.69
C LEU A 6 32.90 12.96 -2.27
N ALA A 7 33.95 12.19 -2.54
CA ALA A 7 35.33 12.59 -2.27
C ALA A 7 35.77 13.78 -3.12
N ALA A 8 35.35 13.84 -4.38
CA ALA A 8 35.66 14.96 -5.28
C ALA A 8 34.92 16.25 -4.88
N LEU A 9 33.69 16.12 -4.37
CA LEU A 9 32.93 17.27 -3.86
C LEU A 9 33.54 17.84 -2.57
N LYS A 10 34.00 16.98 -1.64
CA LYS A 10 34.70 17.45 -0.43
C LYS A 10 36.01 18.16 -0.75
N ALA A 11 36.77 17.67 -1.74
CA ALA A 11 38.01 18.31 -2.18
C ALA A 11 37.77 19.68 -2.83
N ALA A 12 36.72 19.81 -3.66
CA ALA A 12 36.36 21.08 -4.27
C ALA A 12 35.85 22.10 -3.24
N GLN A 13 35.18 21.65 -2.17
CA GLN A 13 34.66 22.52 -1.12
C GLN A 13 35.77 23.13 -0.24
N SER A 14 36.94 22.47 -0.14
CA SER A 14 38.10 22.99 0.59
C SER A 14 38.97 23.98 -0.22
N GLU A 15 38.73 24.14 -1.53
CA GLU A 15 39.55 25.01 -2.40
C GLU A 15 38.99 26.43 -2.59
N ASP A 16 37.75 26.70 -2.16
CA ASP A 16 37.06 27.99 -2.37
C ASP A 16 36.83 28.79 -1.06
N ASP A 17 37.53 28.45 0.02
CA ASP A 17 37.33 29.03 1.37
C ASP A 17 38.10 30.35 1.58
N ASP A 18 37.76 31.38 0.79
CA ASP A 18 38.07 32.81 1.10
C ASP A 18 36.82 33.69 1.12
N THR A 19 35.70 33.14 1.62
CA THR A 19 34.56 33.95 2.06
C THR A 19 34.06 33.44 3.40
N GLY A 20 34.14 34.28 4.43
CA GLY A 20 33.91 33.95 5.84
C GLY A 20 32.56 33.30 6.18
N PRO A 21 32.38 32.89 7.46
CA PRO A 21 31.38 31.92 7.86
C PRO A 21 30.01 32.59 8.02
N ASP A 22 29.36 32.94 6.91
CA ASP A 22 27.90 32.98 6.89
C ASP A 22 27.41 31.55 6.63
N ASP A 23 27.62 30.72 7.66
CA ASP A 23 27.01 29.41 7.79
C ASP A 23 25.50 29.65 7.82
N VAL A 24 24.86 29.61 6.65
CA VAL A 24 23.41 29.45 6.55
C VAL A 24 23.15 28.00 6.95
N ALA A 25 23.32 27.74 8.24
CA ALA A 25 22.89 26.54 8.90
C ALA A 25 21.38 26.48 8.65
N VAL A 26 20.99 25.65 7.68
CA VAL A 26 19.64 25.09 7.66
C VAL A 26 19.57 24.33 8.96
N THR A 27 18.99 24.96 9.98
CA THR A 27 18.53 24.28 11.18
C THR A 27 17.56 23.23 10.69
N VAL A 28 18.06 22.02 10.47
CA VAL A 28 17.26 20.80 10.51
C VAL A 28 16.87 20.68 11.97
N GLU A 29 15.88 21.49 12.36
CA GLU A 29 15.17 21.26 13.61
C GLU A 29 14.73 19.81 13.54
N ALA A 30 15.14 19.02 14.54
CA ALA A 30 14.59 17.70 14.78
C ALA A 30 13.13 17.86 15.22
N GLN A 31 12.28 18.36 14.31
CA GLN A 31 10.86 18.09 14.33
C GLN A 31 10.72 16.59 14.04
N ASP A 32 9.77 15.95 14.73
CA ASP A 32 9.35 14.56 14.52
C ASP A 32 9.52 14.13 13.05
N GLY A 33 10.06 12.93 12.82
CA GLY A 33 10.58 12.54 11.51
C GLY A 33 9.60 12.87 10.39
N TYR A 34 10.12 13.40 9.27
CA TYR A 34 9.30 13.74 8.11
C TYR A 34 8.35 12.58 7.74
N MET A 35 7.03 12.83 7.81
CA MET A 35 5.97 11.84 7.59
C MET A 35 6.03 10.58 8.47
N GLU A 36 6.66 10.62 9.66
CA GLU A 36 6.90 9.44 10.50
C GLU A 36 5.60 8.68 10.83
N ALA A 37 4.54 9.39 11.21
CA ALA A 37 3.23 8.79 11.48
C ALA A 37 2.63 8.07 10.25
N PHE A 38 2.80 8.65 9.06
CA PHE A 38 2.33 8.04 7.81
C PHE A 38 3.16 6.81 7.45
N PHE A 39 4.48 6.87 7.59
CA PHE A 39 5.34 5.71 7.33
C PHE A 39 5.13 4.58 8.34
N ALA A 40 4.83 4.90 9.60
CA ALA A 40 4.41 3.91 10.58
C ALA A 40 3.11 3.21 10.14
N GLU A 41 2.13 3.96 9.64
CA GLU A 41 0.89 3.38 9.11
C GLU A 41 1.12 2.50 7.87
N VAL A 42 1.96 2.95 6.93
CA VAL A 42 2.38 2.19 5.74
C VAL A 42 3.07 0.88 6.13
N ASN A 43 3.99 0.93 7.09
CA ASN A 43 4.68 -0.25 7.60
C ASN A 43 3.70 -1.23 8.25
N GLU A 44 2.76 -0.73 9.06
CA GLU A 44 1.74 -1.58 9.66
C GLU A 44 0.86 -2.26 8.60
N ILE A 45 0.47 -1.55 7.53
CA ILE A 45 -0.29 -2.16 6.43
C ILE A 45 0.55 -3.25 5.75
N ARG A 46 1.83 -2.96 5.47
CA ARG A 46 2.75 -3.91 4.84
C ARG A 46 2.92 -5.18 5.68
N GLU A 47 3.14 -5.05 6.98
CA GLU A 47 3.25 -6.19 7.91
C GLU A 47 1.97 -7.02 7.94
N ASN A 48 0.80 -6.38 7.92
CA ASN A 48 -0.48 -7.08 7.85
C ASN A 48 -0.65 -7.83 6.52
N ILE A 49 -0.24 -7.24 5.38
CA ILE A 49 -0.26 -7.93 4.07
C ILE A 49 0.69 -9.14 4.08
N ASP A 50 1.90 -8.98 4.61
CA ASP A 50 2.88 -10.05 4.72
C ASP A 50 2.38 -11.17 5.65
N LYS A 51 1.68 -10.82 6.74
CA LYS A 51 1.00 -11.79 7.61
C LYS A 51 -0.09 -12.56 6.87
N ILE A 52 -0.94 -11.88 6.07
CA ILE A 52 -1.96 -12.55 5.26
C ILE A 52 -1.29 -13.54 4.30
N GLN A 53 -0.24 -13.11 3.60
CA GLN A 53 0.49 -13.98 2.67
C GLN A 53 1.04 -15.23 3.36
N ALA A 54 1.64 -15.09 4.55
CA ALA A 54 2.11 -16.24 5.32
C ALA A 54 0.96 -17.18 5.73
N ASN A 55 -0.17 -16.62 6.18
CA ASN A 55 -1.34 -17.41 6.54
C ASN A 55 -1.94 -18.15 5.33
N VAL A 56 -1.95 -17.54 4.14
CA VAL A 56 -2.42 -18.19 2.90
C VAL A 56 -1.57 -19.43 2.58
N GLU A 57 -0.25 -19.34 2.74
CA GLU A 57 0.64 -20.50 2.56
C GLU A 57 0.39 -21.60 3.60
N GLU A 58 0.10 -21.25 4.85
CA GLU A 58 -0.30 -22.23 5.85
C GLU A 58 -1.65 -22.87 5.54
N VAL A 59 -2.63 -22.10 5.07
CA VAL A 59 -3.93 -22.60 4.59
C VAL A 59 -3.74 -23.63 3.48
N LYS A 60 -2.88 -23.37 2.48
CA LYS A 60 -2.54 -24.35 1.43
C LYS A 60 -2.03 -25.68 2.01
N LYS A 61 -1.13 -25.61 2.99
CA LYS A 61 -0.57 -26.81 3.65
C LYS A 61 -1.64 -27.58 4.41
N LYS A 62 -2.49 -26.90 5.19
CA LYS A 62 -3.58 -27.52 5.95
C LYS A 62 -4.62 -28.15 5.03
N HIS A 63 -5.02 -27.47 3.97
CA HIS A 63 -5.89 -28.02 2.93
C HIS A 63 -5.30 -29.30 2.30
N SER A 64 -4.01 -29.29 1.98
CA SER A 64 -3.35 -30.49 1.45
C SER A 64 -3.36 -31.63 2.47
N ALA A 65 -3.07 -31.36 3.75
CA ALA A 65 -3.07 -32.38 4.80
C ALA A 65 -4.47 -32.99 5.00
N ILE A 66 -5.51 -32.15 4.99
CA ILE A 66 -6.91 -32.55 5.10
C ILE A 66 -7.32 -33.47 3.94
N LEU A 67 -6.84 -33.21 2.72
CA LEU A 67 -7.11 -34.05 1.56
C LEU A 67 -6.25 -35.31 1.50
N SER A 68 -5.13 -35.38 2.22
CA SER A 68 -4.27 -36.58 2.24
C SER A 68 -4.75 -37.63 3.25
N ALA A 69 -5.45 -37.23 4.31
CA ALA A 69 -5.89 -38.13 5.38
C ALA A 69 -7.34 -38.62 5.17
N PRO A 70 -7.64 -39.94 5.27
CA PRO A 70 -9.01 -40.47 5.23
C PRO A 70 -9.87 -40.06 6.43
N GLN A 71 -9.25 -39.85 7.58
CA GLN A 71 -9.85 -39.23 8.76
C GLN A 71 -9.12 -37.92 9.03
N THR A 72 -9.86 -36.83 9.05
CA THR A 72 -9.32 -35.51 9.37
C THR A 72 -9.13 -35.41 10.87
N ASP A 73 -7.94 -35.00 11.29
CA ASP A 73 -7.72 -34.59 12.67
C ASP A 73 -8.52 -33.31 12.92
N GLU A 74 -9.43 -33.35 13.88
CA GLU A 74 -10.27 -32.20 14.26
C GLU A 74 -9.41 -30.99 14.64
N LYS A 75 -8.20 -31.24 15.17
CA LYS A 75 -7.22 -30.19 15.45
C LYS A 75 -6.79 -29.44 14.20
N VAL A 76 -6.55 -30.14 13.08
CA VAL A 76 -6.12 -29.52 11.82
C VAL A 76 -7.26 -28.70 11.21
N LYS A 77 -8.50 -29.14 11.37
CA LYS A 77 -9.69 -28.36 10.98
C LYS A 77 -9.82 -27.08 11.81
N GLN A 78 -9.67 -27.17 13.12
CA GLN A 78 -9.71 -25.99 13.99
C GLN A 78 -8.60 -24.99 13.63
N GLU A 79 -7.37 -25.46 13.42
CA GLU A 79 -6.26 -24.60 13.00
C GLU A 79 -6.52 -23.93 11.65
N LEU A 80 -7.17 -24.61 10.70
CA LEU A 80 -7.58 -24.04 9.43
C LEU A 80 -8.64 -22.94 9.62
N GLU A 81 -9.65 -23.17 10.47
CA GLU A 81 -10.67 -22.18 10.79
C GLU A 81 -10.07 -20.94 11.45
N ASP A 82 -9.15 -21.13 12.38
CA ASP A 82 -8.43 -20.04 13.04
C ASP A 82 -7.63 -19.22 12.01
N LEU A 83 -6.93 -19.88 11.08
CA LEU A 83 -6.20 -19.20 10.00
C LEU A 83 -7.13 -18.40 9.08
N MET A 84 -8.28 -18.96 8.69
CA MET A 84 -9.26 -18.26 7.85
C MET A 84 -9.85 -17.04 8.57
N ALA A 85 -10.16 -17.18 9.86
CA ALA A 85 -10.62 -16.05 10.69
C ALA A 85 -9.55 -14.96 10.82
N ASP A 86 -8.29 -15.34 11.00
CA ASP A 86 -7.16 -14.42 11.09
C ASP A 86 -6.91 -13.68 9.77
N ILE A 87 -6.99 -14.37 8.63
CA ILE A 87 -6.93 -13.76 7.30
C ILE A 87 -8.05 -12.73 7.16
N LYS A 88 -9.30 -13.10 7.46
CA LYS A 88 -10.47 -12.20 7.38
C LYS A 88 -10.28 -10.96 8.25
N LYS A 89 -9.86 -11.12 9.50
CA LYS A 89 -9.65 -10.01 10.45
C LYS A 89 -8.56 -9.08 9.95
N THR A 90 -7.43 -9.63 9.52
CA THR A 90 -6.27 -8.87 9.07
C THR A 90 -6.57 -8.14 7.75
N ALA A 91 -7.27 -8.80 6.82
CA ALA A 91 -7.68 -8.22 5.55
C ALA A 91 -8.66 -7.04 5.74
N ASN A 92 -9.62 -7.16 6.66
CA ASN A 92 -10.50 -6.04 7.00
C ASN A 92 -9.75 -4.85 7.61
N LYS A 93 -8.73 -5.11 8.43
CA LYS A 93 -7.86 -4.06 8.98
C LYS A 93 -7.08 -3.33 7.89
N VAL A 94 -6.49 -4.08 6.95
CA VAL A 94 -5.78 -3.52 5.78
C VAL A 94 -6.73 -2.68 4.93
N ARG A 95 -7.91 -3.21 4.58
CA ARG A 95 -8.95 -2.48 3.82
C ARG A 95 -9.31 -1.16 4.50
N SER A 96 -9.58 -1.18 5.80
CA SER A 96 -9.97 0.03 6.54
C SER A 96 -8.87 1.09 6.52
N LYS A 97 -7.60 0.70 6.70
CA LYS A 97 -6.47 1.63 6.69
C LYS A 97 -6.22 2.20 5.29
N LEU A 98 -6.28 1.37 4.25
CA LEU A 98 -6.16 1.84 2.86
C LEU A 98 -7.23 2.89 2.53
N LYS A 99 -8.49 2.65 2.94
CA LYS A 99 -9.59 3.60 2.76
C LYS A 99 -9.39 4.92 3.50
N VAL A 100 -8.80 4.90 4.70
CA VAL A 100 -8.46 6.12 5.44
C VAL A 100 -7.37 6.91 4.69
N ILE A 101 -6.34 6.23 4.18
CA ILE A 101 -5.29 6.88 3.39
C ILE A 101 -5.88 7.49 2.11
N GLU A 102 -6.78 6.80 1.41
CA GLU A 102 -7.49 7.31 0.24
C GLU A 102 -8.27 8.60 0.55
N GLN A 103 -9.09 8.59 1.61
CA GLN A 103 -9.86 9.78 2.01
C GLN A 103 -8.95 10.97 2.36
N ASN A 104 -7.80 10.71 2.99
CA ASN A 104 -6.81 11.75 3.28
C ASN A 104 -6.20 12.32 2.00
N ILE A 105 -5.89 11.46 1.01
CA ILE A 105 -5.39 11.89 -0.31
C ILE A 105 -6.42 12.77 -1.02
N GLU A 106 -7.69 12.36 -1.06
CA GLU A 106 -8.78 13.13 -1.70
C GLU A 106 -8.96 14.51 -1.04
N HIS A 107 -8.87 14.58 0.29
CA HIS A 107 -8.98 15.83 1.03
C HIS A 107 -7.79 16.77 0.76
N GLU A 108 -6.57 16.23 0.74
CA GLU A 108 -5.37 16.99 0.43
C GLU A 108 -5.36 17.51 -1.01
N GLU A 109 -5.86 16.74 -1.97
CA GLU A 109 -5.99 17.16 -3.38
C GLU A 109 -6.88 18.39 -3.56
N GLN A 110 -7.97 18.49 -2.80
CA GLN A 110 -8.91 19.62 -2.86
C GLN A 110 -8.30 20.90 -2.28
N THR A 111 -7.41 20.75 -1.30
CA THR A 111 -6.87 21.86 -0.51
C THR A 111 -5.54 22.37 -1.06
N ASN A 112 -4.71 21.47 -1.60
CA ASN A 112 -3.37 21.80 -2.08
C ASN A 112 -3.01 20.97 -3.32
N LYS A 113 -3.01 21.61 -4.50
CA LYS A 113 -2.63 20.95 -5.75
C LYS A 113 -1.12 20.73 -5.79
N SER A 114 -0.67 19.52 -5.48
CA SER A 114 0.66 18.96 -5.79
C SER A 114 1.79 19.19 -4.77
N SER A 115 1.67 18.69 -3.54
CA SER A 115 2.84 18.60 -2.63
C SER A 115 3.68 17.33 -2.87
N ALA A 116 4.95 17.35 -2.46
CA ALA A 116 5.77 16.13 -2.41
C ALA A 116 5.15 15.08 -1.47
N ASP A 117 4.54 15.53 -0.37
CA ASP A 117 3.79 14.72 0.59
C ASP A 117 2.67 13.92 -0.08
N LEU A 118 1.82 14.61 -0.86
CA LEU A 118 0.70 14.02 -1.57
C LEU A 118 1.15 12.96 -2.59
N ARG A 119 2.27 13.21 -3.30
CA ARG A 119 2.85 12.24 -4.23
C ARG A 119 3.34 10.97 -3.53
N ILE A 120 3.99 11.13 -2.37
CA ILE A 120 4.43 10.00 -1.55
C ILE A 120 3.21 9.19 -1.09
N ARG A 121 2.17 9.85 -0.55
CA ARG A 121 0.95 9.19 -0.09
C ARG A 121 0.27 8.38 -1.20
N LYS A 122 0.06 8.99 -2.37
CA LYS A 122 -0.52 8.32 -3.54
C LYS A 122 0.27 7.10 -3.99
N THR A 123 1.59 7.25 -4.09
CA THR A 123 2.47 6.17 -4.54
C THR A 123 2.44 4.98 -3.57
N GLN A 124 2.52 5.27 -2.26
CA GLN A 124 2.45 4.24 -1.21
C GLN A 124 1.06 3.57 -1.17
N HIS A 125 -0.02 4.35 -1.20
CA HIS A 125 -1.38 3.84 -1.22
C HIS A 125 -1.59 2.82 -2.34
N SER A 126 -1.14 3.13 -3.55
CA SER A 126 -1.31 2.21 -4.68
C SER A 126 -0.42 0.99 -4.64
N THR A 127 0.84 1.16 -4.23
CA THR A 127 1.76 0.03 -4.08
C THR A 127 1.18 -0.98 -3.08
N LEU A 128 0.68 -0.50 -1.94
CA LEU A 128 0.04 -1.33 -0.93
C LEU A 128 -1.28 -1.92 -1.42
N SER A 129 -2.12 -1.14 -2.11
CA SER A 129 -3.39 -1.62 -2.69
C SER A 129 -3.18 -2.75 -3.68
N ARG A 130 -2.21 -2.60 -4.60
CA ARG A 130 -1.86 -3.63 -5.58
C ARG A 130 -1.37 -4.90 -4.90
N LYS A 131 -0.45 -4.77 -3.95
CA LYS A 131 0.08 -5.92 -3.20
C LYS A 131 -1.03 -6.63 -2.40
N PHE A 132 -1.95 -5.87 -1.81
CA PHE A 132 -3.08 -6.45 -1.10
C PHE A 132 -4.01 -7.22 -2.04
N VAL A 133 -4.37 -6.66 -3.21
CA VAL A 133 -5.18 -7.37 -4.21
C VAL A 133 -4.49 -8.63 -4.70
N GLU A 134 -3.19 -8.60 -4.95
CA GLU A 134 -2.41 -9.77 -5.36
C GLU A 134 -2.52 -10.90 -4.33
N VAL A 135 -2.27 -10.61 -3.05
CA VAL A 135 -2.36 -11.60 -1.97
C VAL A 135 -3.78 -12.13 -1.78
N MET A 136 -4.79 -11.26 -1.86
CA MET A 136 -6.19 -11.70 -1.74
C MET A 136 -6.64 -12.54 -2.94
N THR A 137 -6.15 -12.24 -4.14
CA THR A 137 -6.42 -13.04 -5.35
C THR A 137 -5.81 -14.43 -5.21
N GLU A 138 -4.59 -14.53 -4.68
CA GLU A 138 -3.93 -15.81 -4.40
C GLU A 138 -4.68 -16.61 -3.31
N TYR A 139 -5.22 -15.93 -2.30
CA TYR A 139 -6.09 -16.57 -1.31
C TYR A 139 -7.36 -17.13 -1.97
N ASN A 140 -8.06 -16.34 -2.80
CA ASN A 140 -9.25 -16.80 -3.50
C ASN A 140 -8.94 -18.01 -4.42
N ARG A 141 -7.82 -17.96 -5.16
CA ARG A 141 -7.36 -19.08 -5.97
C ARG A 141 -7.13 -20.34 -5.14
N THR A 142 -6.46 -20.21 -3.99
CA THR A 142 -6.23 -21.32 -3.06
C THR A 142 -7.56 -21.94 -2.61
N GLN A 143 -8.55 -21.11 -2.31
CA GLN A 143 -9.87 -21.56 -1.91
C GLN A 143 -10.61 -22.26 -3.05
N THR A 144 -10.63 -21.69 -4.26
CA THR A 144 -11.24 -22.34 -5.43
C THR A 144 -10.58 -23.69 -5.76
N ASP A 145 -9.24 -23.75 -5.72
CA ASP A 145 -8.49 -25.00 -5.96
C ASP A 145 -8.84 -26.08 -4.92
N TYR A 146 -9.04 -25.69 -3.65
CA TYR A 146 -9.48 -26.61 -2.61
C TYR A 146 -10.93 -27.10 -2.84
N ARG A 147 -11.84 -26.21 -3.25
CA ARG A 147 -13.23 -26.56 -3.61
C ARG A 147 -13.25 -27.67 -4.65
N GLU A 148 -12.50 -27.49 -5.73
CA GLU A 148 -12.45 -28.42 -6.85
C GLU A 148 -11.89 -29.78 -6.45
N ARG A 149 -10.87 -29.80 -5.58
CA ARG A 149 -10.33 -31.04 -5.02
C ARG A 149 -11.33 -31.75 -4.11
N CYS A 150 -12.10 -31.02 -3.30
CA CYS A 150 -13.18 -31.61 -2.50
C CYS A 150 -14.28 -32.19 -3.39
N LYS A 151 -14.71 -31.46 -4.43
CA LYS A 151 -15.67 -31.94 -5.43
C LYS A 151 -15.20 -33.23 -6.10
N GLY A 152 -13.97 -33.27 -6.61
CA GLY A 152 -13.40 -34.47 -7.23
C GLY A 152 -13.29 -35.67 -6.28
N ARG A 153 -13.07 -35.42 -4.98
CA ARG A 153 -13.13 -36.48 -3.96
C ARG A 153 -14.53 -37.02 -3.76
N ILE A 154 -15.54 -36.16 -3.66
CA ILE A 154 -16.95 -36.57 -3.55
C ILE A 154 -17.35 -37.41 -4.77
N GLN A 155 -16.98 -36.96 -5.98
CA GLN A 155 -17.24 -37.70 -7.22
C GLN A 155 -16.66 -39.12 -7.16
N ARG A 156 -15.39 -39.24 -6.80
CA ARG A 156 -14.72 -40.55 -6.69
C ARG A 156 -15.37 -41.44 -5.63
N GLN A 157 -15.82 -40.86 -4.52
CA GLN A 157 -16.52 -41.59 -3.47
C GLN A 157 -17.90 -42.10 -3.93
N LEU A 158 -18.63 -41.30 -4.71
CA LEU A 158 -19.90 -41.72 -5.31
C LEU A 158 -19.70 -42.88 -6.31
N GLU A 159 -18.65 -42.81 -7.14
CA GLU A 159 -18.30 -43.90 -8.07
C GLU A 159 -17.99 -45.22 -7.35
N ILE A 160 -17.30 -45.17 -6.19
CA ILE A 160 -17.03 -46.35 -5.36
C ILE A 160 -18.34 -47.00 -4.86
N THR A 161 -19.36 -46.19 -4.58
CA THR A 161 -20.69 -46.68 -4.18
C THR A 161 -21.56 -47.14 -5.36
N GLY A 162 -21.04 -47.08 -6.59
CA GLY A 162 -21.73 -47.52 -7.80
C GLY A 162 -22.63 -46.46 -8.44
N ARG A 163 -22.55 -45.20 -7.99
CA ARG A 163 -23.29 -44.07 -8.58
C ARG A 163 -22.33 -43.24 -9.44
N THR A 164 -22.43 -43.38 -10.75
CA THR A 164 -21.75 -42.48 -11.69
C THR A 164 -22.50 -41.16 -11.72
N THR A 165 -21.79 -40.04 -11.56
CA THR A 165 -22.39 -38.69 -11.53
C THR A 165 -21.56 -37.78 -12.41
N THR A 166 -22.23 -37.04 -13.29
CA THR A 166 -21.58 -36.03 -14.14
C THR A 166 -21.14 -34.83 -13.31
N ASN A 167 -20.27 -33.98 -13.86
CA ASN A 167 -19.80 -32.79 -13.15
C ASN A 167 -20.93 -31.79 -12.88
N GLU A 168 -21.87 -31.69 -13.80
CA GLU A 168 -23.05 -30.83 -13.73
C GLU A 168 -24.04 -31.34 -12.69
N GLU A 169 -24.36 -32.64 -12.70
CA GLU A 169 -25.22 -33.26 -11.68
C GLU A 169 -24.60 -33.12 -10.28
N LEU A 170 -23.29 -33.31 -10.14
CA LEU A 170 -22.61 -33.15 -8.87
C LEU A 170 -22.65 -31.71 -8.37
N GLU A 171 -22.53 -30.73 -9.28
CA GLU A 171 -22.66 -29.31 -8.92
C GLU A 171 -24.07 -28.99 -8.42
N GLU A 172 -25.11 -29.46 -9.11
CA GLU A 172 -26.50 -29.28 -8.69
C GLU A 172 -26.76 -29.90 -7.31
N MET A 173 -26.16 -31.07 -7.04
CA MET A 173 -26.22 -31.72 -5.73
C MET A 173 -25.54 -30.90 -4.62
N LEU A 174 -24.42 -30.22 -4.92
CA LEU A 174 -23.74 -29.33 -3.99
C LEU A 174 -24.55 -28.06 -3.73
N GLU A 175 -25.16 -27.48 -4.77
CA GLU A 175 -25.96 -26.24 -4.68
C GLU A 175 -27.25 -26.43 -3.86
N GLN A 176 -27.83 -27.62 -3.87
CA GLN A 176 -29.02 -27.94 -3.06
C GLN A 176 -28.76 -27.87 -1.55
N GLY A 177 -27.49 -27.93 -1.11
CA GLY A 177 -27.09 -27.78 0.29
C GLY A 177 -27.62 -28.86 1.24
N ASN A 178 -28.25 -29.92 0.71
CA ASN A 178 -28.83 -31.00 1.49
C ASN A 178 -27.92 -32.25 1.46
N PRO A 179 -27.27 -32.62 2.58
CA PRO A 179 -26.41 -33.81 2.63
C PRO A 179 -27.12 -35.12 2.25
N ALA A 180 -28.45 -35.18 2.46
CA ALA A 180 -29.25 -36.37 2.15
C ALA A 180 -29.28 -36.72 0.66
N VAL A 181 -29.04 -35.75 -0.23
CA VAL A 181 -28.99 -35.96 -1.69
C VAL A 181 -27.86 -36.92 -2.10
N PHE A 182 -26.76 -36.93 -1.35
CA PHE A 182 -25.67 -37.89 -1.55
C PHE A 182 -26.04 -39.29 -1.07
N THR A 183 -26.96 -39.41 -0.12
CA THR A 183 -27.40 -40.70 0.46
C THR A 183 -28.49 -41.38 -0.36
N GLN A 184 -29.18 -40.63 -1.23
CA GLN A 184 -30.24 -41.13 -2.10
C GLN A 184 -29.68 -42.14 -3.10
N GLY A 185 -30.09 -43.41 -2.95
CA GLY A 185 -29.69 -44.52 -3.84
C GLY A 185 -28.45 -45.30 -3.39
N ILE A 186 -27.81 -44.95 -2.26
CA ILE A 186 -26.70 -45.73 -1.71
C ILE A 186 -27.23 -46.78 -0.72
N ILE A 187 -26.91 -48.05 -0.95
CA ILE A 187 -27.26 -49.15 -0.04
C ILE A 187 -26.34 -49.07 1.20
N MET A 188 -26.88 -48.58 2.33
CA MET A 188 -26.13 -48.40 3.60
C MET A 188 -25.88 -49.70 4.40
N GLU A 189 -26.01 -50.86 3.76
CA GLU A 189 -25.88 -52.18 4.40
C GLU A 189 -24.42 -52.54 4.71
N THR A 190 -23.45 -51.93 4.01
CA THR A 190 -22.03 -52.20 4.23
C THR A 190 -21.37 -51.13 5.11
N GLN A 191 -20.41 -51.56 5.95
CA GLN A 191 -19.58 -50.62 6.73
C GLN A 191 -18.79 -49.66 5.83
N GLN A 192 -18.42 -50.12 4.63
CA GLN A 192 -17.75 -49.31 3.61
C GLN A 192 -18.66 -48.18 3.10
N ALA A 193 -19.92 -48.46 2.76
CA ALA A 193 -20.87 -47.44 2.32
C ALA A 193 -21.09 -46.35 3.38
N ARG A 194 -21.18 -46.73 4.66
CA ARG A 194 -21.29 -45.76 5.77
C ARG A 194 -20.05 -44.88 5.91
N GLN A 195 -18.85 -45.46 5.77
CA GLN A 195 -17.60 -44.70 5.83
C GLN A 195 -17.47 -43.72 4.66
N THR A 196 -17.84 -44.15 3.45
CA THR A 196 -17.84 -43.30 2.26
C THR A 196 -18.80 -42.12 2.40
N LEU A 197 -19.99 -42.37 2.94
CA LEU A 197 -20.99 -41.34 3.17
C LEU A 197 -20.53 -40.30 4.20
N ALA A 198 -19.91 -40.75 5.31
CA ALA A 198 -19.33 -39.84 6.30
C ALA A 198 -18.20 -38.96 5.71
N ASP A 199 -17.38 -39.49 4.79
CA ASP A 199 -16.38 -38.69 4.07
C ASP A 199 -17.05 -37.66 3.14
N ILE A 200 -18.07 -38.06 2.39
CA ILE A 200 -18.84 -37.14 1.52
C ILE A 200 -19.46 -35.99 2.35
N GLU A 201 -20.11 -36.30 3.46
CA GLU A 201 -20.71 -35.29 4.35
C GLU A 201 -19.66 -34.33 4.91
N ALA A 202 -18.49 -34.85 5.32
CA ALA A 202 -17.40 -34.02 5.81
C ALA A 202 -16.84 -33.10 4.71
N ARG A 203 -16.67 -33.59 3.47
CA ARG A 203 -16.21 -32.78 2.33
C ARG A 203 -17.25 -31.73 1.92
N HIS A 204 -18.53 -32.08 1.94
CA HIS A 204 -19.61 -31.14 1.67
C HIS A 204 -19.63 -30.01 2.70
N ALA A 205 -19.47 -30.32 3.99
CA ALA A 205 -19.36 -29.30 5.04
C ALA A 205 -18.16 -28.37 4.83
N ASP A 206 -17.02 -28.90 4.38
CA ASP A 206 -15.85 -28.09 4.03
C ASP A 206 -16.14 -27.15 2.85
N ILE A 207 -16.83 -27.62 1.80
CA ILE A 207 -17.25 -26.79 0.66
C ILE A 207 -18.19 -25.66 1.11
N MET A 208 -19.13 -25.94 2.01
CA MET A 208 -20.05 -24.91 2.52
C MET A 208 -19.31 -23.81 3.31
N LYS A 209 -18.33 -24.18 4.14
CA LYS A 209 -17.48 -23.21 4.86
C LYS A 209 -16.66 -22.36 3.91
N LEU A 210 -16.13 -22.99 2.86
CA LEU A 210 -15.35 -22.36 1.82
C LEU A 210 -16.14 -21.34 1.02
N GLU A 211 -17.35 -21.69 0.59
CA GLU A 211 -18.25 -20.79 -0.15
C GLU A 211 -18.65 -19.58 0.70
N ASN A 212 -18.88 -19.78 2.00
CA ASN A 212 -19.09 -18.67 2.91
C ASN A 212 -17.86 -17.76 3.00
N SER A 213 -16.64 -18.31 3.09
CA SER A 213 -15.41 -17.52 3.08
C SER A 213 -15.25 -16.74 1.77
N ILE A 214 -15.48 -17.37 0.61
CA ILE A 214 -15.39 -16.70 -0.70
C ILE A 214 -16.45 -15.60 -0.85
N ARG A 215 -17.68 -15.82 -0.37
CA ARG A 215 -18.73 -14.81 -0.38
C ARG A 215 -18.35 -13.59 0.45
N GLU A 216 -17.72 -13.79 1.60
CA GLU A 216 -17.22 -12.68 2.42
C GLU A 216 -16.05 -11.92 1.77
N LEU A 217 -15.22 -12.62 0.98
CA LEU A 217 -14.18 -11.98 0.18
C LEU A 217 -14.74 -11.17 -0.98
N HIS A 218 -15.87 -11.61 -1.57
CA HIS A 218 -16.48 -10.95 -2.71
C HIS A 218 -16.76 -9.47 -2.45
N ASP A 219 -17.32 -9.12 -1.28
CA ASP A 219 -17.56 -7.73 -0.89
C ASP A 219 -16.26 -6.92 -0.83
N MET A 220 -15.17 -7.55 -0.35
CA MET A 220 -13.85 -6.92 -0.30
C MET A 220 -13.25 -6.75 -1.71
N PHE A 221 -13.45 -7.71 -2.60
CA PHE A 221 -12.99 -7.61 -3.99
C PHE A 221 -13.71 -6.53 -4.77
N MET A 222 -15.02 -6.34 -4.55
CA MET A 222 -15.77 -5.26 -5.20
C MET A 222 -15.25 -3.88 -4.78
N ASP A 223 -15.00 -3.67 -3.49
CA ASP A 223 -14.37 -2.45 -2.99
C ASP A 223 -12.97 -2.25 -3.61
N MET A 224 -12.14 -3.31 -3.63
CA MET A 224 -10.77 -3.22 -4.13
C MET A 224 -10.68 -3.07 -5.66
N ALA A 225 -11.62 -3.63 -6.42
CA ALA A 225 -11.69 -3.45 -7.87
C ALA A 225 -11.94 -1.98 -8.21
N MET A 226 -12.86 -1.32 -7.51
CA MET A 226 -13.09 0.12 -7.63
C MET A 226 -11.85 0.94 -7.22
N LEU A 227 -11.19 0.55 -6.12
CA LEU A 227 -9.96 1.22 -5.67
C LEU A 227 -8.83 1.15 -6.71
N VAL A 228 -8.63 -0.01 -7.35
CA VAL A 228 -7.57 -0.20 -8.35
C VAL A 228 -7.94 0.45 -9.69
N GLU A 229 -9.21 0.40 -10.11
CA GLU A 229 -9.70 1.01 -11.35
C GLU A 229 -9.62 2.54 -11.31
N ASN A 230 -10.02 3.17 -10.20
CA ASN A 230 -9.93 4.62 -10.01
C ASN A 230 -8.48 5.14 -9.93
N GLN A 231 -7.52 4.28 -9.57
CA GLN A 231 -6.12 4.68 -9.44
C GLN A 231 -5.38 4.80 -10.79
N GLY A 232 -5.89 4.18 -11.87
CA GLY A 232 -5.35 4.31 -13.23
C GLY A 232 -3.85 3.97 -13.40
N GLU A 233 -3.37 3.99 -14.64
CA GLU A 233 -1.96 3.78 -15.05
C GLU A 233 -0.97 4.85 -14.52
N MET A 234 -1.32 5.66 -13.53
CA MET A 234 -0.53 6.83 -13.12
C MET A 234 0.68 6.50 -12.22
N ILE A 235 0.93 5.21 -11.94
CA ILE A 235 1.92 4.81 -10.93
C ILE A 235 3.15 4.09 -11.49
N ASP A 236 3.10 3.65 -12.75
CA ASP A 236 4.28 3.07 -13.39
C ASP A 236 5.15 4.09 -14.15
N ARG A 237 4.78 5.38 -14.11
CA ARG A 237 5.62 6.45 -14.67
C ARG A 237 6.37 7.17 -13.55
N ILE A 238 7.51 6.59 -13.17
CA ILE A 238 8.60 7.36 -12.53
C ILE A 238 8.82 8.69 -13.27
N GLU A 239 8.68 8.66 -14.61
CA GLU A 239 8.76 9.81 -15.50
C GLU A 239 7.72 10.91 -15.21
N TYR A 240 6.45 10.55 -14.94
CA TYR A 240 5.38 11.51 -14.65
C TYR A 240 5.60 12.21 -13.30
N ASN A 241 5.97 11.46 -12.27
CA ASN A 241 6.27 12.02 -10.96
C ASN A 241 7.52 12.91 -10.97
N VAL A 242 8.51 12.60 -11.82
CA VAL A 242 9.70 13.43 -12.04
C VAL A 242 9.34 14.69 -12.84
N GLU A 243 8.50 14.59 -13.88
CA GLU A 243 8.03 15.73 -14.68
C GLU A 243 7.38 16.81 -13.81
N HIS A 244 6.47 16.44 -12.90
CA HIS A 244 5.87 17.40 -11.96
C HIS A 244 6.85 17.95 -10.91
N ALA A 245 7.96 17.25 -10.62
CA ALA A 245 9.01 17.80 -9.76
C ALA A 245 9.79 18.92 -10.47
N VAL A 246 9.93 18.86 -11.80
CA VAL A 246 10.63 19.87 -12.60
C VAL A 246 9.92 21.23 -12.51
N ASP A 247 8.59 21.25 -12.50
CA ASP A 247 7.79 22.48 -12.40
C ASP A 247 8.03 23.27 -11.10
N TYR A 248 8.24 22.57 -9.97
CA TYR A 248 8.56 23.19 -8.69
C TYR A 248 9.97 23.80 -8.68
N VAL A 249 10.96 23.10 -9.25
CA VAL A 249 12.32 23.63 -9.40
C VAL A 249 12.32 24.84 -10.33
N GLN A 250 11.55 24.80 -11.41
CA GLN A 250 11.44 25.90 -12.36
C GLN A 250 10.85 27.17 -11.69
N THR A 251 9.82 27.02 -10.86
CA THR A 251 9.26 28.14 -10.09
C THR A 251 10.27 28.69 -9.08
N ALA A 252 10.96 27.81 -8.33
CA ALA A 252 11.98 28.21 -7.36
C ALA A 252 13.17 28.94 -8.02
N THR A 253 13.61 28.51 -9.21
CA THR A 253 14.66 29.22 -9.97
C THR A 253 14.19 30.60 -10.45
N GLN A 254 12.91 30.76 -10.80
CA GLN A 254 12.36 32.07 -11.15
C GLN A 254 12.32 33.01 -9.94
N ASP A 255 11.92 32.52 -8.77
CA ASP A 255 11.81 33.34 -7.57
C ASP A 255 13.18 33.72 -6.99
N THR A 256 14.17 32.83 -7.04
CA THR A 256 15.57 33.19 -6.72
C THR A 256 16.12 34.24 -7.68
N LYS A 257 15.81 34.15 -8.99
CA LYS A 257 16.19 35.17 -9.98
C LYS A 257 15.52 36.52 -9.72
N LYS A 258 14.25 36.53 -9.29
CA LYS A 258 13.56 37.76 -8.85
C LYS A 258 14.19 38.32 -7.57
N ALA A 259 14.52 37.47 -6.59
CA ALA A 259 15.18 37.86 -5.35
C ALA A 259 16.53 38.56 -5.61
N LEU A 260 17.37 38.03 -6.50
CA LEU A 260 18.62 38.68 -6.92
C LEU A 260 18.39 40.05 -7.57
N LYS A 261 17.35 40.18 -8.40
CA LYS A 261 16.94 41.48 -8.97
C LYS A 261 16.48 42.48 -7.90
N TYR A 262 15.75 42.01 -6.87
CA TYR A 262 15.35 42.87 -5.76
C TYR A 262 16.53 43.28 -4.88
N GLN A 263 17.44 42.34 -4.57
CA GLN A 263 18.65 42.60 -3.78
C GLN A 263 19.57 43.63 -4.46
N SER A 264 19.79 43.50 -5.78
CA SER A 264 20.60 44.45 -6.55
C SER A 264 19.97 45.85 -6.62
N LYS A 265 18.65 45.94 -6.79
CA LYS A 265 17.91 47.22 -6.73
C LYS A 265 17.97 47.85 -5.33
N ALA A 266 17.84 47.05 -4.27
CA ALA A 266 17.94 47.53 -2.89
C ALA A 266 19.35 48.05 -2.58
N ARG A 267 20.40 47.36 -3.06
CA ARG A 267 21.80 47.80 -2.90
C ARG A 267 22.06 49.15 -3.58
N ARG A 268 21.55 49.35 -4.80
CA ARG A 268 21.62 50.66 -5.49
C ARG A 268 20.91 51.76 -4.72
N LYS A 269 19.70 51.50 -4.20
CA LYS A 269 18.96 52.48 -3.38
C LYS A 269 19.71 52.83 -2.09
N LYS A 270 20.31 51.85 -1.40
CA LYS A 270 21.15 52.09 -0.22
C LYS A 270 22.33 53.00 -0.54
N ILE A 271 23.03 52.77 -1.65
CA ILE A 271 24.17 53.62 -2.08
C ILE A 271 23.70 55.05 -2.35
N PHE A 272 22.58 55.23 -3.06
CA PHE A 272 22.02 56.58 -3.29
C PHE A 272 21.66 57.30 -1.99
N ILE A 273 21.06 56.59 -1.02
CA ILE A 273 20.76 57.16 0.30
C ILE A 273 22.04 57.57 1.03
N ILE A 274 23.07 56.73 1.03
CA ILE A 274 24.38 57.04 1.66
C ILE A 274 25.00 58.29 1.02
N ILE A 275 24.97 58.39 -0.31
CA ILE A 275 25.49 59.57 -1.03
C ILE A 275 24.70 60.82 -0.61
N CYS A 276 23.36 60.78 -0.63
CA CYS A 276 22.55 61.91 -0.21
C CYS A 276 22.83 62.36 1.22
N VAL A 277 22.96 61.42 2.16
CA VAL A 277 23.28 61.71 3.57
C VAL A 277 24.69 62.29 3.72
N SER A 278 25.66 61.79 2.95
CA SER A 278 27.03 62.33 2.99
C SER A 278 27.08 63.78 2.47
N VAL A 279 26.35 64.09 1.40
CA VAL A 279 26.30 65.43 0.82
C VAL A 279 25.63 66.42 1.77
N THR A 280 24.51 66.06 2.39
CA THR A 280 23.85 66.93 3.36
C THR A 280 24.74 67.21 4.57
N LEU A 281 25.49 66.21 5.05
CA LEU A 281 26.41 66.38 6.18
C LEU A 281 27.57 67.32 5.83
N VAL A 282 28.13 67.24 4.62
CA VAL A 282 29.17 68.17 4.13
C VAL A 282 28.63 69.60 4.05
N ILE A 283 27.42 69.80 3.53
CA ILE A 283 26.79 71.13 3.44
C ILE A 283 26.60 71.74 4.83
N VAL A 284 26.10 70.96 5.80
CA VAL A 284 25.91 71.41 7.18
C VAL A 284 27.25 71.81 7.81
N LEU A 285 28.31 71.01 7.61
CA LEU A 285 29.65 71.35 8.11
C LEU A 285 30.21 72.63 7.48
N ALA A 286 30.03 72.82 6.16
CA ALA A 286 30.48 74.02 5.47
C ALA A 286 29.78 75.28 5.98
N ILE A 287 28.46 75.20 6.25
CA ILE A 287 27.69 76.29 6.85
C ILE A 287 28.24 76.60 8.25
N ILE A 288 28.44 75.60 9.10
CA ILE A 288 28.97 75.80 10.46
C ILE A 288 30.36 76.46 10.42
N ILE A 289 31.27 75.98 9.58
CA ILE A 289 32.62 76.56 9.45
C ILE A 289 32.56 77.99 8.92
N GLY A 290 31.73 78.26 7.90
CA GLY A 290 31.56 79.60 7.33
C GLY A 290 30.94 80.62 8.30
N PHE A 291 30.15 80.18 9.28
CA PHE A 291 29.63 81.04 10.35
C PHE A 291 30.59 81.18 11.55
N THR A 292 31.55 80.25 11.73
CA THR A 292 32.46 80.22 12.88
C THR A 292 33.80 80.90 12.60
N VAL A 293 34.18 81.05 11.32
CA VAL A 293 35.37 81.78 10.89
C VAL A 293 34.92 83.14 10.33
N PRO A 294 34.99 84.24 11.11
CA PRO A 294 34.68 85.58 10.63
C PRO A 294 35.72 86.10 9.63
#